data_AF-A0A1F4E3J0-F1
#
_entry.id   AF-A0A1F4E3J0-F1
#
_cell.length_a   1.000
_cell.length_b   1.000
_cell.length_c   1.000
_cell.angle_alpha   90.00
_cell.angle_beta   90.00
_cell.angle_gamma   90.00
#
_symmetry.space_group_name_H-M   'P 1'
#
loop_
_entity.id
_entity.type
_entity.pdbx_description
1 polymer ?
#
loop_
_entity_poly.entity_id
_entity_poly.type
_entity_poly.pdbx_seq_one_letter_code
_entity_poly.pdbx_strand_id
1 'polypeptide(L)' 'MAHDDAQVKRTVAGFSVLLAAVTELVRAKASKPALLDAYDDACDQIIDGLRAGAMPDAELQSIHKVLARLRLAFEERA' A
#
# COMPACT_ATOMS: atom_id res chain seq x y z
N MET A 1 -14.25 1.34 21.27
CA MET A 1 -13.69 0.00 21.01
C MET A 1 -14.03 -0.52 19.62
N ALA A 2 -15.29 -0.47 19.14
CA ALA A 2 -15.65 -0.99 17.81
C ALA A 2 -15.08 -0.19 16.60
N HIS A 3 -14.85 1.11 16.75
CA HIS A 3 -14.28 1.96 15.69
C HIS A 3 -12.82 1.59 15.36
N ASP A 4 -12.05 1.26 16.40
CA ASP A 4 -10.63 0.93 16.34
C ASP A 4 -10.40 -0.41 15.60
N ASP A 5 -11.25 -1.40 15.88
CA ASP A 5 -11.15 -2.74 15.28
C ASP A 5 -11.49 -2.73 13.77
N ALA A 6 -12.50 -1.96 13.36
CA ALA A 6 -12.86 -1.82 11.95
C ALA A 6 -11.75 -1.14 11.14
N GLN A 7 -11.10 -0.14 11.74
CA GLN A 7 -10.00 0.58 11.12
C GLN A 7 -8.76 -0.30 10.98
N VAL A 8 -8.37 -1.01 12.04
CA VAL A 8 -7.24 -1.96 11.99
C VAL A 8 -7.49 -3.04 10.94
N LYS A 9 -8.71 -3.61 10.87
CA LYS A 9 -9.09 -4.58 9.84
C LYS A 9 -8.93 -4.02 8.43
N ARG A 10 -9.31 -2.75 8.21
CA ARG A 10 -9.17 -2.08 6.91
C ARG A 10 -7.70 -1.87 6.54
N THR A 11 -6.87 -1.42 7.47
CA THR A 11 -5.42 -1.25 7.24
C THR A 11 -4.76 -2.59 6.92
N VAL A 12 -5.07 -3.65 7.68
CA VAL A 12 -4.57 -5.01 7.45
C VAL A 12 -5.01 -5.57 6.10
N ALA A 13 -6.25 -5.32 5.70
CA ALA A 13 -6.73 -5.68 4.37
C ALA A 13 -5.92 -4.98 3.26
N GLY A 14 -5.61 -3.68 3.43
CA GLY A 14 -4.75 -2.94 2.49
C GLY A 14 -3.35 -3.56 2.37
N PHE A 15 -2.72 -3.91 3.50
CA PHE A 15 -1.43 -4.63 3.48
C PHE A 15 -1.49 -5.97 2.77
N SER A 16 -2.60 -6.70 2.90
CA SER A 16 -2.79 -8.00 2.24
C SER A 16 -2.86 -7.85 0.72
N VAL A 17 -3.59 -6.84 0.24
CA VAL A 17 -3.68 -6.52 -1.20
C VAL A 17 -2.32 -6.04 -1.72
N LEU A 18 -1.65 -5.15 -1.00
CA LEU A 18 -0.32 -4.67 -1.36
C LEU A 18 0.67 -5.83 -1.52
N LEU A 19 0.70 -6.77 -0.56
CA LEU A 19 1.59 -7.93 -0.61
C LEU A 19 1.30 -8.84 -1.80
N ALA A 20 0.02 -9.06 -2.13
CA ALA A 20 -0.37 -9.83 -3.28
C ALA A 20 0.05 -9.15 -4.60
N ALA A 21 -0.21 -7.85 -4.74
CA ALA A 21 0.17 -7.07 -5.93
C ALA A 21 1.70 -7.06 -6.13
N VAL A 22 2.46 -6.79 -5.07
CA VAL A 22 3.93 -6.83 -5.08
C VAL A 22 4.46 -8.21 -5.46
N THR A 23 3.88 -9.27 -4.91
CA THR A 23 4.29 -10.66 -5.23
C THR A 23 4.08 -10.96 -6.71
N GLU A 24 2.94 -10.57 -7.27
CA GLU A 24 2.64 -10.78 -8.68
C GLU A 24 3.48 -9.88 -9.59
N LEU A 25 3.79 -8.63 -9.19
CA LEU A 25 4.73 -7.77 -9.93
C LEU A 25 6.14 -8.38 -9.98
N VAL A 26 6.63 -8.91 -8.85
CA VAL A 26 7.92 -9.62 -8.80
C VAL A 26 7.91 -10.85 -9.71
N ARG A 27 6.81 -11.61 -9.73
CA ARG A 27 6.68 -12.83 -10.57
C ARG A 27 6.52 -12.51 -12.06
N ALA A 28 5.77 -11.47 -12.39
CA ALA A 28 5.47 -11.09 -13.77
C ALA A 28 6.72 -10.62 -14.53
N LYS A 29 7.77 -10.18 -13.82
CA LYS A 29 9.01 -9.60 -14.39
C LYS A 29 8.78 -8.40 -15.32
N ALA A 30 7.58 -7.84 -15.30
CA ALA A 30 7.15 -6.71 -16.11
C ALA A 30 6.05 -5.98 -15.32
N SER A 31 6.00 -4.65 -15.44
CA SER A 31 4.92 -3.87 -14.85
C SER A 31 3.65 -4.10 -15.68
N LYS A 32 2.63 -4.65 -15.03
CA LYS A 32 1.29 -4.74 -15.62
C LYS A 32 0.48 -3.58 -15.05
N PRO A 33 -0.14 -2.72 -15.89
CA PRO A 33 -0.90 -1.56 -15.41
C PRO A 33 -1.90 -1.93 -14.29
N ALA A 34 -2.69 -2.99 -14.49
CA ALA A 34 -3.66 -3.45 -13.49
C ALA A 34 -3.05 -3.87 -12.13
N LEU A 35 -1.79 -4.32 -12.10
CA LEU A 35 -1.10 -4.63 -10.85
C LEU A 35 -0.56 -3.37 -10.16
N LEU A 36 -0.17 -2.35 -10.93
CA LEU A 36 0.19 -1.05 -10.40
C LEU A 36 -1.04 -0.30 -9.86
N ASP A 37 -2.17 -0.40 -10.54
CA ASP A 37 -3.44 0.18 -10.05
C ASP A 37 -3.85 -0.48 -8.72
N ALA A 38 -3.81 -1.82 -8.64
CA ALA A 38 -4.09 -2.55 -7.39
C ALA A 38 -3.08 -2.24 -6.28
N TYR A 39 -1.83 -1.95 -6.64
CA TYR A 39 -0.80 -1.50 -5.71
C TYR A 39 -1.15 -0.11 -5.15
N ASP A 40 -1.54 0.83 -6.02
CA ASP A 40 -1.87 2.21 -5.66
C ASP A 40 -3.12 2.26 -4.77
N ASP A 41 -4.18 1.55 -5.14
CA ASP A 41 -5.40 1.41 -4.32
C ASP A 41 -5.10 0.85 -2.92
N ALA A 42 -4.20 -0.14 -2.83
CA ALA A 42 -3.79 -0.72 -1.57
C ALA A 42 -2.98 0.26 -0.71
N CYS A 43 -2.12 1.08 -1.34
CA CYS A 43 -1.37 2.13 -0.66
C CYS A 43 -2.31 3.17 -0.05
N ASP A 44 -3.28 3.65 -0.83
CA ASP A 44 -4.28 4.62 -0.36
C ASP A 44 -5.08 4.06 0.82
N GLN A 45 -5.51 2.80 0.73
CA GLN A 45 -6.21 2.12 1.81
C GLN A 45 -5.38 2.01 3.11
N ILE A 46 -4.08 1.72 3.00
CA ILE A 46 -3.16 1.68 4.14
C ILE A 46 -3.03 3.07 4.76
N ILE A 47 -2.80 4.10 3.94
CA ILE A 47 -2.53 5.46 4.42
C ILE A 47 -3.75 6.08 5.07
N ASP A 48 -4.93 5.89 4.49
CA ASP A 48 -6.18 6.34 5.09
C ASP A 48 -6.46 5.60 6.40
N GLY A 49 -6.19 4.29 6.44
CA GLY A 49 -6.33 3.48 7.64
C GLY A 49 -5.37 3.91 8.77
N LEU A 50 -4.13 4.26 8.44
CA LEU A 50 -3.15 4.75 9.41
C LEU A 50 -3.45 6.18 9.87
N ARG A 51 -3.88 7.05 8.96
CA ARG A 51 -4.30 8.43 9.26
C ARG A 51 -5.51 8.45 10.21
N ALA A 52 -6.50 7.59 9.96
CA ALA A 52 -7.64 7.43 10.85
C ALA A 52 -7.23 6.98 12.27
N GLY A 53 -6.09 6.29 12.40
CA GLY A 53 -5.51 5.83 13.66
C GLY A 53 -4.70 6.87 14.40
N ALA A 54 -4.80 8.14 14.00
CA ALA A 54 -4.02 9.24 14.56
C ALA A 54 -2.50 9.05 14.46
N MET A 55 -2.02 8.29 13.46
CA MET A 55 -0.59 8.23 13.16
C MET A 55 -0.07 9.63 12.82
N PRO A 56 1.07 10.07 13.38
CA PRO A 56 1.64 11.38 13.07
C PRO A 56 1.93 11.56 11.57
N ASP A 57 1.69 12.77 11.04
CA ASP A 57 1.92 13.08 9.62
C ASP A 57 3.36 12.81 9.16
N ALA A 58 4.35 13.01 10.04
CA ALA A 58 5.75 12.71 9.73
C ALA A 58 5.98 11.21 9.47
N GLU A 59 5.30 10.35 10.23
CA GLU A 59 5.36 8.90 10.06
C GLU A 59 4.59 8.45 8.81
N LEU A 60 3.38 8.98 8.60
CA LEU A 60 2.61 8.76 7.37
C LEU A 60 3.42 9.14 6.13
N GLN A 61 4.07 10.29 6.14
CA GLN A 61 4.91 10.76 5.03
C GLN A 61 6.13 9.86 4.80
N SER A 62 6.69 9.27 5.87
CA SER A 62 7.76 8.28 5.76
C SER A 62 7.27 7.02 5.03
N ILE A 63 6.10 6.51 5.41
CA ILE A 63 5.48 5.34 4.78
C ILE A 63 5.15 5.63 3.31
N HIS A 64 4.54 6.78 3.03
CA HIS A 64 4.24 7.22 1.66
C HIS A 64 5.48 7.24 0.77
N LYS A 65 6.60 7.76 1.28
CA LYS A 65 7.88 7.78 0.55
C LYS A 65 8.40 6.39 0.24
N VAL A 66 8.28 5.45 1.18
CA VAL A 66 8.75 4.06 0.97
C VAL A 66 7.87 3.35 -0.07
N LEU A 67 6.54 3.51 0.01
CA LEU A 67 5.61 2.95 -0.97
C LEU A 67 5.83 3.54 -2.37
N ALA A 68 6.04 4.85 -2.48
CA ALA A 68 6.35 5.48 -3.77
C ALA A 68 7.67 4.96 -4.37
N ARG A 69 8.72 4.78 -3.55
CA ARG A 69 10.00 4.21 -4.01
C ARG A 69 9.87 2.77 -4.49
N LEU A 70 9.08 1.96 -3.79
CA LEU A 70 8.83 0.58 -4.18
C LEU A 70 8.07 0.51 -5.52
N ARG A 71 7.09 1.39 -5.73
CA ARG A 71 6.37 1.51 -6.99
C ARG A 71 7.29 1.84 -8.16
N LEU A 72 8.12 2.88 -8.00
CA LEU A 72 9.11 3.29 -9.01
C LEU A 72 10.04 2.13 -9.38
N ALA A 73 10.50 1.35 -8.40
CA ALA A 73 11.35 0.19 -8.65
C ALA A 73 10.67 -0.91 -9.50
N PHE A 74 9.33 -0.97 -9.54
CA PHE A 74 8.62 -1.87 -10.45
C PHE A 74 8.42 -1.27 -11.84
N GLU A 75 8.25 0.03 -11.95
CA GLU A 75 8.14 0.73 -13.23
C GLU A 75 9.47 0.76 -13.98
N GLU A 76 10.58 1.02 -13.30
CA GLU A 76 11.93 1.05 -13.90
C GLU A 76 12.42 -0.33 -14.38
N ARG A 77 11.78 -1.42 -13.92
CA ARG A 77 12.11 -2.80 -14.30
C ARG A 77 11.33 -3.31 -15.52
N ALA A 78 10.32 -2.58 -15.97
CA ALA A 78 9.43 -2.97 -17.07
C ALA A 78 9.94 -2.47 -18.43
#